data_AF-M8D7E1-F1
#
_entry.id   AF-M8D7E1-F1
#
_cell.length_a   1.000
_cell.length_b   1.000
_cell.length_c   1.000
_cell.angle_alpha   90.00
_cell.angle_beta   90.00
_cell.angle_gamma   90.00
#
_symmetry.space_group_name_H-M   'P 1'
#
loop_
_entity.id
_entity.type
_entity.pdbx_description
1 polymer ?
#
loop_
_entity_poly.entity_id
_entity_poly.type
_entity_poly.pdbx_seq_one_letter_code
_entity_poly.pdbx_strand_id
1 'polypeptide(L)' 'MVIATATIGLIFLYFTIATFSILNKARMYPPKKVLKQRISVFGTLALFFIALTLLLVRMQ' A
#
# COMPACT_ATOMS: atom_id res chain seq x y z
N MET A 1 -1.11 -12.46 -16.44
CA MET A 1 -1.87 -11.41 -15.71
C MET A 1 -1.59 -11.41 -14.23
N VAL A 2 -1.68 -12.57 -13.55
CA VAL A 2 -1.42 -12.71 -12.10
C VAL A 2 -0.08 -12.12 -11.65
N ILE A 3 1.01 -12.39 -12.39
CA ILE A 3 2.34 -11.89 -12.03
C ILE A 3 2.33 -10.35 -11.99
N ALA A 4 1.76 -9.70 -13.00
CA ALA A 4 1.71 -8.24 -13.09
C ALA A 4 0.88 -7.60 -11.96
N THR A 5 -0.27 -8.20 -11.59
CA THR A 5 -1.08 -7.70 -10.48
C THR A 5 -0.40 -7.91 -9.13
N ALA A 6 0.35 -9.00 -8.97
CA ALA A 6 1.15 -9.27 -7.78
C ALA A 6 2.28 -8.23 -7.61
N THR A 7 3.00 -7.89 -8.69
CA THR A 7 4.06 -6.87 -8.63
C THR A 7 3.51 -5.50 -8.26
N ILE A 8 2.35 -5.11 -8.80
CA ILE A 8 1.70 -3.84 -8.47
C ILE A 8 1.29 -3.80 -6.99
N GLY A 9 0.72 -4.89 -6.47
CA GLY A 9 0.38 -5.01 -5.04
C GLY A 9 1.60 -4.84 -4.13
N LEU A 10 2.73 -5.46 -4.49
CA LEU A 10 3.99 -5.32 -3.74
C LEU A 10 4.54 -3.89 -3.77
N ILE A 11 4.42 -3.18 -4.88
CA ILE A 11 4.84 -1.77 -4.99
C ILE A 11 4.02 -0.89 -4.03
N PHE A 12 2.70 -1.04 -4.01
CA PHE A 12 1.85 -0.27 -3.09
C PHE A 12 2.10 -0.63 -1.62
N LEU A 13 2.37 -1.91 -1.32
CA LEU A 13 2.77 -2.33 0.01
C LEU A 13 4.08 -1.65 0.44
N TYR A 14 5.08 -1.62 -0.44
CA TYR A 14 6.34 -0.92 -0.19
C TYR A 14 6.13 0.58 0.06
N PHE A 15 5.33 1.27 -0.75
CA PHE A 15 4.98 2.67 -0.54
C PHE A 15 4.27 2.91 0.80
N THR A 16 3.40 1.98 1.22
CA THR A 16 2.71 2.05 2.52
C THR A 16 3.72 1.99 3.68
N ILE A 17 4.64 1.04 3.64
CA ILE A 17 5.68 0.86 4.67
C ILE A 17 6.64 2.05 4.70
N ALA A 18 7.08 2.54 3.53
CA ALA A 18 7.93 3.72 3.43
C ALA A 18 7.25 4.96 4.03
N THR A 19 5.98 5.19 3.71
CA THR A 19 5.21 6.31 4.24
C THR A 19 4.98 6.19 5.75
N PHE A 20 4.77 4.96 6.26
CA PHE A 20 4.66 4.70 7.70
C PHE A 20 5.97 4.95 8.45
N SER A 21 7.11 4.54 7.87
CA SER A 21 8.44 4.79 8.44
C SER A 21 8.74 6.30 8.54
N ILE A 22 8.37 7.07 7.51
CA ILE A 22 8.48 8.54 7.51
C ILE A 22 7.55 9.15 8.56
N LEU A 23 6.31 8.65 8.70
CA LEU A 23 5.37 9.13 9.72
C LEU A 23 5.93 8.92 11.14
N ASN A 24 6.53 7.76 11.40
CA ASN A 24 7.12 7.44 12.71
C ASN A 24 8.34 8.32 13.01
N LYS A 25 9.12 8.70 11.98
CA LYS A 25 10.30 9.57 12.10
C LYS A 25 9.95 11.07 12.19
N ALA A 26 8.76 11.47 11.71
CA ALA A 26 8.31 12.87 11.72
C ALA A 26 7.93 13.34 13.14
N ARG A 27 8.89 13.93 13.87
CA ARG A 27 8.72 14.35 15.26
C ARG A 27 7.79 15.56 15.46
N MET A 28 7.66 16.54 14.56
CA MET A 28 6.73 17.66 14.76
C MET A 28 6.49 18.50 13.49
N TYR A 29 5.23 18.59 13.05
CA TYR A 29 4.50 19.67 12.31
C TYR A 29 3.14 19.09 11.84
N PRO A 30 2.22 19.79 11.15
CA PRO A 30 0.90 19.27 10.79
C PRO A 30 0.81 18.28 9.59
N PRO A 31 1.88 17.75 8.95
CA PRO A 31 1.69 16.72 7.91
C PRO A 31 1.27 15.35 8.45
N LYS A 32 1.13 15.13 9.77
CA LYS A 32 0.68 13.83 10.33
C LYS A 32 -0.71 13.41 9.83
N LYS A 33 -1.65 14.34 9.64
CA LYS A 33 -2.98 14.02 9.05
C LYS A 33 -2.86 13.58 7.59
N VAL A 34 -2.08 14.31 6.80
CA VAL A 34 -1.86 14.03 5.38
C VAL A 34 -1.08 12.73 5.18
N LEU A 35 -0.04 12.45 5.98
CA LEU A 35 0.68 11.18 5.93
C LEU A 35 -0.19 10.01 6.37
N LYS A 36 -1.01 10.16 7.43
CA LYS A 36 -1.98 9.12 7.82
C LYS A 36 -2.97 8.81 6.71
N GLN A 37 -3.48 9.84 6.03
CA GLN A 37 -4.37 9.68 4.88
C GLN A 37 -3.64 8.97 3.72
N ARG A 38 -2.40 9.33 3.42
CA ARG A 38 -1.58 8.66 2.40
C ARG A 38 -1.31 7.19 2.73
N ILE A 39 -1.00 6.86 3.99
CA ILE A 39 -0.84 5.47 4.45
C ILE A 39 -2.15 4.69 4.28
N SER A 40 -3.30 5.30 4.59
CA SER A 40 -4.60 4.68 4.39
C SER A 40 -4.91 4.42 2.92
N VAL A 41 -4.60 5.37 2.02
CA VAL A 41 -4.78 5.20 0.57
C VAL A 41 -3.83 4.14 0.01
N PHE A 42 -2.54 4.19 0.33
CA PHE A 42 -1.59 3.19 -0.15
C PHE A 42 -1.89 1.80 0.41
N GLY A 43 -2.29 1.71 1.68
CA GLY A 43 -2.65 0.44 2.32
C GLY A 43 -3.91 -0.18 1.73
N THR A 44 -4.96 0.63 1.45
CA THR A 44 -6.17 0.14 0.79
C THR A 44 -5.90 -0.32 -0.64
N LEU A 45 -5.08 0.41 -1.40
CA LEU A 45 -4.63 -0.01 -2.73
C LEU A 45 -3.81 -1.31 -2.67
N ALA A 46 -2.89 -1.46 -1.72
CA ALA A 46 -2.10 -2.68 -1.54
C ALA A 46 -3.01 -3.89 -1.28
N LEU A 47 -3.97 -3.76 -0.35
CA LEU A 47 -4.93 -4.82 -0.05
C LEU A 47 -5.82 -5.17 -1.25
N PHE A 48 -6.27 -4.17 -2.00
CA PHE A 48 -7.07 -4.37 -3.21
C PHE A 48 -6.31 -5.21 -4.25
N PHE A 49 -5.06 -4.86 -4.55
CA PHE A 49 -4.26 -5.62 -5.52
C PHE A 49 -3.87 -7.02 -5.02
N ILE A 50 -3.66 -7.21 -3.72
CA ILE A 50 -3.45 -8.54 -3.13
C ILE A 50 -4.70 -9.40 -3.28
N ALA A 51 -5.88 -8.86 -2.95
CA ALA A 51 -7.16 -9.57 -3.09
C ALA A 51 -7.46 -9.91 -4.56
N LEU A 52 -7.21 -8.97 -5.47
CA LEU A 52 -7.39 -9.16 -6.91
C LEU A 52 -6.44 -10.24 -7.46
N THR A 53 -5.19 -10.27 -6.98
CA THR A 53 -4.23 -11.31 -7.33
C THR A 53 -4.69 -12.68 -6.82
N LEU A 54 -5.16 -12.79 -5.58
CA LEU A 54 -5.71 -14.03 -5.02
C LEU A 54 -6.92 -14.54 -5.81
N LEU A 55 -7.83 -13.65 -6.20
CA LEU A 55 -8.98 -13.97 -7.04
C LEU A 55 -8.53 -14.51 -8.40
N LEU A 56 -7.59 -13.81 -9.06
CA LEU A 56 -7.09 -14.22 -10.37
C LEU A 56 -6.36 -15.56 -10.31
N VAL A 57 -5.60 -15.85 -9.24
CA VAL A 57 -4.97 -17.16 -9.02
C VAL A 57 -6.00 -18.28 -8.90
N ARG A 58 -7.15 -18.01 -8.27
CA ARG A 58 -8.24 -19.01 -8.12
C ARG A 58 -9.02 -19.25 -9.41
N MET A 59 -9.04 -18.28 -10.31
CA MET A 59 -9.72 -18.36 -11.61
C MET A 59 -8.82 -18.88 -12.74
N GLN A 60 -7.51 -19.04 -12.47
CA GLN A 60 -6.51 -19.56 -13.40
C GLN A 60 -6.48 -21.08 -13.37
#